data_AF-A0A3D4X766-F1
#
_entry.id   AF-A0A3D4X766-F1
#
_cell.length_a   1.000
_cell.length_b   1.000
_cell.length_c   1.000
_cell.angle_alpha   90.00
_cell.angle_beta   90.00
_cell.angle_gamma   90.00
#
_symmetry.space_group_name_H-M   'P 1'
#
loop_
_entity.id
_entity.type
_entity.pdbx_description
1 polymer ?
#
loop_
_entity_poly.entity_id
_entity_poly.type
_entity_poly.pdbx_seq_one_letter_code
_entity_poly.pdbx_strand_id
1 'polypeptide(L)'
;MAKNRFIGEFPVIGIRPTIDGRRGKLKVRESLEEQTMNMAKSAAKLLEDNLKYANGEPVKVIIADTTIGRVAEAAACQEKFEKAGVAITLTVTPCWCYGSETMDMDRNTIKAVWGFNGTERPGAVYLASVLATHAQKGLPAFGIYGHEVCEADDTRIPEDV
;
A
#
# COMPACT_ATOMS: atom_id res chain seq x y z
N MET A 1 -23.74 -3.55 23.23
CA MET A 1 -23.84 -2.38 22.33
C MET A 1 -24.18 -2.89 20.94
N ALA A 2 -24.91 -2.14 20.11
CA ALA A 2 -25.22 -2.57 18.75
C ALA A 2 -23.92 -2.74 17.94
N LYS A 3 -23.80 -3.83 17.17
CA LYS A 3 -22.61 -4.18 16.39
C LYS A 3 -22.22 -3.07 15.41
N ASN A 4 -23.20 -2.38 14.84
CA ASN A 4 -23.05 -1.13 14.11
C ASN A 4 -24.29 -0.25 14.37
N ARG A 5 -24.11 1.05 14.61
CA ARG A 5 -25.20 2.01 14.81
C ARG A 5 -25.74 2.57 13.49
N PHE A 6 -24.94 2.53 12.42
CA PHE A 6 -25.27 3.09 11.12
C PHE A 6 -25.69 2.00 10.13
N ILE A 7 -26.37 2.39 9.05
CA ILE A 7 -26.72 1.49 7.94
C ILE A 7 -25.45 1.19 7.13
N GLY A 8 -25.18 -0.09 6.87
CA GLY A 8 -24.02 -0.56 6.11
C GLY A 8 -22.95 -1.22 6.98
N GLU A 9 -21.82 -1.58 6.36
CA GLU A 9 -20.65 -2.15 7.03
C GLU A 9 -19.60 -1.06 7.29
N PHE A 10 -18.68 -1.31 8.22
CA PHE A 10 -17.55 -0.42 8.45
C PHE A 10 -16.59 -0.39 7.24
N PRO A 11 -15.94 0.75 6.96
CA PRO A 11 -14.98 0.85 5.86
C PRO A 11 -13.76 -0.04 6.13
N VAL A 12 -13.25 -0.69 5.08
CA VAL A 12 -12.06 -1.54 5.14
C VAL A 12 -10.85 -0.78 4.60
N ILE A 13 -9.67 -1.02 5.19
CA ILE A 13 -8.40 -0.52 4.67
C ILE A 13 -7.76 -1.57 3.77
N GLY A 14 -7.43 -1.21 2.54
CA GLY A 14 -6.76 -2.06 1.56
C GLY A 14 -5.28 -1.73 1.44
N ILE A 15 -4.39 -2.70 1.61
CA ILE A 15 -2.94 -2.51 1.44
C ILE A 15 -2.47 -3.11 0.12
N ARG A 16 -1.78 -2.28 -0.67
CA ARG A 16 -1.32 -2.55 -2.04
C ARG A 16 0.21 -2.64 -2.06
N PRO A 17 0.81 -3.83 -1.87
CA PRO A 17 2.26 -4.02 -2.00
C PRO A 17 2.69 -3.92 -3.46
N THR A 18 3.25 -2.79 -3.89
CA THR A 18 3.73 -2.60 -5.27
C THR A 18 5.19 -3.01 -5.40
N ILE A 19 5.55 -3.60 -6.54
CA ILE A 19 6.89 -4.19 -6.76
C ILE A 19 7.40 -3.88 -8.17
N ASP A 20 8.71 -3.97 -8.37
CA ASP A 20 9.30 -3.99 -9.71
C ASP A 20 8.80 -5.22 -10.49
N GLY A 21 8.17 -5.01 -11.65
CA GLY A 21 7.62 -6.10 -12.45
C GLY A 21 8.65 -6.93 -13.23
N ARG A 22 9.94 -6.61 -13.18
CA ARG A 22 10.99 -7.31 -13.95
C ARG A 22 11.30 -8.69 -13.36
N ARG A 23 10.91 -9.71 -14.11
CA ARG A 23 11.31 -11.11 -13.91
C ARG A 23 12.42 -11.49 -14.89
N GLY A 24 13.16 -12.57 -14.61
CA GLY A 24 14.13 -13.13 -15.56
C GLY A 24 15.47 -13.48 -14.93
N LYS A 25 16.56 -13.46 -15.73
CA LYS A 25 17.90 -13.91 -15.30
C LYS A 25 18.43 -13.19 -14.06
N LEU A 26 18.13 -11.90 -13.92
CA LEU A 26 18.53 -11.08 -12.78
C LEU A 26 17.63 -11.23 -11.55
N LYS A 27 16.48 -11.92 -11.68
CA LYS A 27 15.56 -12.22 -10.59
C LYS A 27 15.18 -11.01 -9.71
N VAL A 28 15.03 -9.83 -10.33
CA VAL A 28 14.84 -8.56 -9.61
C VAL A 28 13.58 -8.62 -8.76
N ARG A 29 12.44 -8.95 -9.35
CA ARG A 29 11.18 -9.08 -8.63
C ARG A 29 11.27 -10.13 -7.54
N GLU A 30 11.79 -11.31 -7.87
CA GLU A 30 11.88 -12.46 -6.97
C GLU A 30 12.70 -12.14 -5.71
N SER A 31 13.73 -11.29 -5.83
CA SER A 31 14.53 -10.84 -4.69
C SER A 31 13.82 -9.86 -3.75
N LEU A 32 12.67 -9.31 -4.16
CA LEU A 32 11.95 -8.24 -3.45
C LEU A 32 10.57 -8.67 -2.94
N GLU A 33 10.06 -9.84 -3.37
CA GLU A 33 8.72 -10.33 -3.03
C GLU A 33 8.50 -10.37 -1.51
N GLU A 34 9.45 -10.96 -0.78
CA GLU A 34 9.34 -11.13 0.67
C GLU A 34 9.35 -9.79 1.40
N GLN A 35 10.33 -8.92 1.11
CA GLN A 35 10.44 -7.60 1.73
C GLN A 35 9.19 -6.75 1.45
N THR A 36 8.73 -6.73 0.19
CA THR A 36 7.55 -5.94 -0.21
C THR A 36 6.30 -6.42 0.52
N MET A 37 6.10 -7.74 0.62
CA MET A 37 4.94 -8.30 1.31
C MET A 37 5.05 -8.13 2.84
N ASN A 38 6.25 -8.20 3.41
CA ASN A 38 6.46 -7.97 4.84
C ASN A 38 6.22 -6.50 5.23
N MET A 39 6.54 -5.55 4.35
CA MET A 39 6.16 -4.14 4.53
C MET A 39 4.64 -3.96 4.60
N ALA A 40 3.89 -4.64 3.72
CA ALA A 40 2.42 -4.63 3.75
C ALA A 40 1.85 -5.26 5.02
N LYS A 41 2.40 -6.40 5.46
CA LYS A 41 2.00 -7.06 6.72
C LYS A 41 2.30 -6.21 7.94
N SER A 42 3.43 -5.52 7.97
CA SER A 42 3.82 -4.64 9.08
C SER A 42 2.90 -3.43 9.18
N ALA A 43 2.56 -2.81 8.04
CA ALA A 43 1.57 -1.76 7.97
C ALA A 43 0.17 -2.24 8.41
N ALA A 44 -0.27 -3.43 7.96
CA ALA A 44 -1.53 -4.01 8.40
C ALA A 44 -1.57 -4.18 9.92
N LYS A 45 -0.53 -4.80 10.48
CA LYS A 45 -0.42 -5.02 11.92
C LYS A 45 -0.45 -3.70 12.70
N LEU A 46 0.30 -2.69 12.27
CA LEU A 46 0.32 -1.38 12.92
C LEU A 46 -1.10 -0.77 12.98
N LEU A 47 -1.82 -0.81 11.86
CA LEU A 47 -3.18 -0.26 11.77
C LEU A 47 -4.17 -1.05 12.64
N GLU A 48 -4.13 -2.37 12.59
CA GLU A 48 -5.02 -3.24 13.37
C GLU A 48 -4.77 -3.14 14.88
N ASP A 49 -3.51 -2.99 15.29
CA ASP A 49 -3.14 -2.89 16.71
C ASP A 49 -3.52 -1.52 17.33
N ASN A 50 -3.57 -0.46 16.53
CA ASN A 50 -3.71 0.92 17.02
C ASN A 50 -5.03 1.61 16.66
N LEU A 51 -5.75 1.16 15.64
CA LEU A 51 -7.00 1.78 15.20
C LEU A 51 -8.21 0.91 15.51
N LYS A 52 -9.28 1.56 15.96
CA LYS A 52 -10.56 0.93 16.25
C LYS A 52 -11.67 1.68 15.56
N TYR A 53 -12.69 0.94 15.13
CA TYR A 53 -13.96 1.53 14.73
C TYR A 53 -14.66 2.18 15.94
N ALA A 54 -15.68 3.00 15.66
CA ALA A 54 -16.45 3.69 16.70
C ALA A 54 -17.16 2.73 17.68
N ASN A 55 -17.31 1.45 17.33
CA ASN A 55 -17.88 0.40 18.20
C ASN A 55 -16.81 -0.27 19.10
N GLY A 56 -15.53 0.07 18.95
CA GLY A 56 -14.40 -0.49 19.71
C GLY A 56 -13.75 -1.73 19.09
N GLU A 57 -14.29 -2.30 18.00
CA GLU A 57 -13.63 -3.38 17.27
C GLU A 57 -12.40 -2.85 16.52
N PRO A 58 -11.30 -3.61 16.41
CA PRO A 58 -10.17 -3.27 15.56
C PRO A 58 -10.59 -3.01 14.11
N VAL A 59 -9.90 -2.10 13.43
CA VAL A 59 -10.14 -1.89 12.00
C VAL A 59 -9.85 -3.16 11.21
N LYS A 60 -10.61 -3.40 10.15
CA LYS A 60 -10.34 -4.50 9.22
C LYS A 60 -9.34 -4.03 8.16
N VAL A 61 -8.25 -4.77 8.01
CA VAL A 61 -7.26 -4.55 6.95
C VAL A 61 -7.23 -5.76 6.00
N ILE A 62 -7.13 -5.50 4.71
CA ILE A 62 -6.97 -6.53 3.68
C ILE A 62 -5.78 -6.19 2.80
N ILE A 63 -4.91 -7.17 2.58
CA ILE A 63 -3.75 -7.05 1.69
C ILE A 63 -4.12 -7.64 0.32
N ALA A 64 -3.58 -7.08 -0.77
CA ALA A 64 -3.65 -7.71 -2.09
C ALA A 64 -3.11 -9.16 -2.06
N ASP A 65 -3.68 -10.06 -2.86
CA ASP A 65 -3.26 -11.48 -2.86
C ASP A 65 -1.82 -11.69 -3.34
N THR A 66 -1.36 -10.80 -4.22
CA THR A 66 0.01 -10.80 -4.74
C THR A 66 0.59 -9.40 -4.64
N THR A 67 1.92 -9.30 -4.76
CA THR A 67 2.56 -8.03 -5.09
C THR A 67 2.09 -7.52 -6.47
N ILE A 68 2.11 -6.21 -6.65
CA ILE A 68 1.55 -5.52 -7.81
C ILE A 68 2.69 -4.91 -8.62
N GLY A 69 3.11 -5.61 -9.68
CA GLY A 69 4.15 -5.13 -10.59
C GLY A 69 3.61 -4.68 -11.95
N ARG A 70 2.40 -5.10 -12.34
CA ARG A 70 1.75 -4.74 -13.60
C ARG A 70 0.25 -4.52 -13.44
N VAL A 71 -0.37 -3.96 -14.48
CA VAL A 71 -1.80 -3.60 -14.49
C VAL A 71 -2.75 -4.78 -14.21
N ALA A 72 -2.42 -6.00 -14.62
CA ALA A 72 -3.25 -7.19 -14.35
C ALA A 72 -3.38 -7.47 -12.84
N GLU A 73 -2.29 -7.32 -12.09
CA GLU A 73 -2.26 -7.50 -10.64
C GLU A 73 -2.96 -6.33 -9.93
N ALA A 74 -2.83 -5.11 -10.47
CA ALA A 74 -3.57 -3.95 -9.96
C ALA A 74 -5.08 -4.12 -10.13
N ALA A 75 -5.54 -4.68 -11.26
CA ALA A 75 -6.95 -4.98 -11.52
C ALA A 75 -7.48 -6.09 -10.60
N ALA A 76 -6.71 -7.17 -10.41
CA ALA A 76 -7.07 -8.25 -9.48
C ALA A 76 -7.18 -7.73 -8.02
N CYS A 77 -6.25 -6.86 -7.62
CA CYS A 77 -6.32 -6.18 -6.32
C CYS A 77 -7.59 -5.33 -6.19
N GLN A 78 -7.93 -4.55 -7.24
CA GLN A 78 -9.12 -3.71 -7.23
C GLN A 78 -10.40 -4.55 -7.11
N GLU A 79 -10.53 -5.64 -7.88
CA GLU A 79 -11.69 -6.53 -7.81
C GLU A 79 -11.89 -7.11 -6.39
N LYS A 80 -10.79 -7.53 -5.75
CA LYS A 80 -10.82 -7.98 -4.35
C LYS A 80 -11.30 -6.88 -3.41
N PHE A 81 -10.76 -5.68 -3.58
CA PHE A 81 -11.02 -4.53 -2.71
C PHE A 81 -12.46 -4.03 -2.81
N GLU A 82 -13.02 -3.97 -4.01
CA GLU A 82 -14.42 -3.62 -4.25
C GLU A 82 -15.37 -4.60 -3.56
N LYS A 83 -15.15 -5.91 -3.73
CA LYS A 83 -15.96 -6.95 -3.07
C LYS A 83 -15.85 -6.92 -1.55
N ALA A 84 -14.75 -6.39 -1.03
CA ALA A 84 -14.49 -6.32 0.40
C ALA A 84 -14.95 -5.02 1.07
N GLY A 85 -15.44 -4.04 0.31
CA GLY A 85 -15.84 -2.74 0.85
C GLY A 85 -14.66 -1.86 1.29
N VAL A 86 -13.54 -1.95 0.58
CA VAL A 86 -12.39 -1.08 0.82
C VAL A 86 -12.73 0.36 0.45
N ALA A 87 -12.51 1.28 1.39
CA ALA A 87 -12.72 2.72 1.18
C ALA A 87 -11.42 3.53 1.29
N ILE A 88 -10.37 2.92 1.86
CA ILE A 88 -9.07 3.55 2.11
C ILE A 88 -8.00 2.63 1.55
N THR A 89 -7.05 3.16 0.77
CA THR A 89 -5.94 2.39 0.23
C THR A 89 -4.60 2.93 0.70
N LEU A 90 -3.72 2.03 1.11
CA LEU A 90 -2.31 2.29 1.41
C LEU A 90 -1.45 1.48 0.45
N THR A 91 -0.81 2.15 -0.51
CA THR A 91 0.23 1.53 -1.32
C THR A 91 1.55 1.58 -0.56
N VAL A 92 2.27 0.46 -0.53
CA VAL A 92 3.59 0.35 0.10
C VAL A 92 4.60 -0.24 -0.88
N THR A 93 5.84 0.25 -0.86
CA THR A 93 6.92 -0.40 -1.59
C THR A 93 8.32 -0.08 -1.05
N PRO A 94 9.24 -1.06 -1.10
CA PRO A 94 10.66 -0.82 -0.89
C PRO A 94 11.41 -0.46 -2.17
N CYS A 95 10.78 -0.41 -3.35
CA CYS A 95 11.50 -0.37 -4.62
C CYS A 95 10.86 0.51 -5.71
N TRP A 96 11.51 0.59 -6.86
CA TRP A 96 10.90 1.17 -8.06
C TRP A 96 9.71 0.33 -8.53
N CYS A 97 8.62 0.98 -8.91
CA CYS A 97 7.50 0.34 -9.61
C CYS A 97 7.02 1.22 -10.76
N TYR A 98 6.20 0.66 -11.65
CA TYR A 98 5.75 1.36 -12.85
C TYR A 98 4.53 2.25 -12.56
N GLY A 99 4.77 3.42 -11.94
CA GLY A 99 3.81 4.50 -11.64
C GLY A 99 2.36 4.24 -12.01
N SER A 100 1.93 4.70 -13.19
CA SER A 100 0.53 4.60 -13.65
C SER A 100 0.01 3.18 -13.89
N GLU A 101 0.88 2.18 -14.11
CA GLU A 101 0.46 0.78 -14.27
C GLU A 101 0.03 0.16 -12.94
N THR A 102 0.51 0.70 -11.81
CA THR A 102 0.37 0.11 -10.47
C THR A 102 -0.47 0.95 -9.49
N MET A 103 -0.78 2.19 -9.86
CA MET A 103 -1.53 3.12 -9.01
C MET A 103 -2.98 2.68 -8.74
N ASP A 104 -3.60 3.27 -7.72
CA ASP A 104 -5.03 3.12 -7.46
C ASP A 104 -5.78 4.17 -8.29
N MET A 105 -6.66 3.69 -9.18
CA MET A 105 -7.40 4.51 -10.14
C MET A 105 -8.83 4.80 -9.70
N ASP A 106 -9.30 4.21 -8.60
CA ASP A 106 -10.64 4.51 -8.07
C ASP A 106 -10.71 5.98 -7.69
N ARG A 107 -11.80 6.67 -7.97
CA ARG A 107 -11.98 8.09 -7.60
C ARG A 107 -12.48 8.25 -6.17
N ASN A 108 -13.06 7.19 -5.59
CA ASN A 108 -13.78 7.24 -4.33
C ASN A 108 -12.97 6.76 -3.14
N THR A 109 -11.85 6.06 -3.35
CA THR A 109 -10.96 5.66 -2.26
C THR A 109 -10.15 6.85 -1.74
N ILE A 110 -9.90 6.89 -0.44
CA ILE A 110 -8.90 7.79 0.16
C ILE A 110 -7.56 7.08 0.08
N LYS A 111 -6.53 7.72 -0.49
CA LYS A 111 -5.30 7.03 -0.91
C LYS A 111 -4.07 7.60 -0.21
N ALA A 112 -3.19 6.72 0.23
CA ALA A 112 -1.84 7.07 0.67
C ALA A 112 -0.82 6.15 0.00
N VAL A 113 0.40 6.66 -0.16
CA VAL A 113 1.55 5.90 -0.66
C VAL A 113 2.70 6.08 0.31
N TRP A 114 3.23 4.97 0.81
CA TRP A 114 4.45 4.91 1.61
C TRP A 114 5.58 4.29 0.79
N GLY A 115 6.59 5.11 0.48
CA GLY A 115 7.84 4.66 -0.13
C GLY A 115 8.93 4.50 0.91
N PHE A 116 9.53 3.32 1.00
CA PHE A 116 10.65 3.07 1.91
C PHE A 116 11.83 4.01 1.60
N ASN A 117 12.40 4.62 2.63
CA ASN A 117 13.58 5.48 2.51
C ASN A 117 14.87 4.64 2.59
N GLY A 118 15.11 3.79 1.60
CA GLY A 118 16.33 2.98 1.49
C GLY A 118 17.16 3.34 0.26
N THR A 119 18.44 2.96 0.27
CA THR A 119 19.39 3.26 -0.82
C THR A 119 19.46 2.17 -1.89
N GLU A 120 19.33 0.90 -1.49
CA GLU A 120 19.53 -0.27 -2.36
C GLU A 120 18.45 -0.37 -3.42
N ARG A 121 17.23 0.06 -3.05
CA ARG A 121 16.04 0.00 -3.89
C ARG A 121 15.23 1.28 -3.72
N PRO A 122 14.89 1.96 -4.82
CA PRO A 122 14.48 3.36 -4.74
C PRO A 122 12.97 3.52 -4.48
N GLY A 123 12.50 3.10 -3.30
CA GLY A 123 11.09 3.21 -2.89
C GLY A 123 10.57 4.66 -2.89
N ALA A 124 11.37 5.61 -2.40
CA ALA A 124 11.06 7.04 -2.44
C ALA A 124 10.95 7.62 -3.86
N VAL A 125 11.65 7.03 -4.84
CA VAL A 125 11.55 7.46 -6.24
C VAL A 125 10.23 7.00 -6.86
N TYR A 126 9.76 5.79 -6.52
CA TYR A 126 8.41 5.38 -6.88
C TYR A 126 7.36 6.30 -6.26
N LEU A 127 7.51 6.63 -4.96
CA LEU A 127 6.62 7.53 -4.24
C LEU A 127 6.46 8.87 -4.98
N ALA A 128 7.55 9.55 -5.31
CA ALA A 128 7.50 10.81 -6.05
C ALA A 128 6.85 10.64 -7.43
N SER A 129 7.20 9.58 -8.16
CA SER A 129 6.66 9.31 -9.50
C SER A 129 5.14 9.04 -9.50
N VAL A 130 4.66 8.21 -8.56
CA VAL A 130 3.24 7.87 -8.50
C VAL A 130 2.40 9.02 -7.96
N LEU A 131 2.91 9.83 -7.03
CA LEU A 131 2.22 11.04 -6.56
C LEU A 131 2.10 12.10 -7.68
N ALA A 132 3.14 12.28 -8.49
CA ALA A 132 3.06 13.12 -9.68
C ALA A 132 1.97 12.62 -10.66
N THR A 133 1.86 11.30 -10.83
CA THR A 133 0.84 10.68 -11.67
C THR A 133 -0.58 10.86 -11.10
N HIS A 134 -0.73 10.72 -9.78
CA HIS A 134 -1.97 11.02 -9.04
C HIS A 134 -2.41 12.47 -9.26
N ALA A 135 -1.51 13.44 -9.08
CA ALA A 135 -1.77 14.85 -9.33
C ALA A 135 -2.15 15.12 -10.80
N GLN A 136 -1.41 14.55 -11.76
CA GLN A 136 -1.68 14.69 -13.19
C GLN A 136 -3.07 14.15 -13.59
N LYS A 137 -3.55 13.09 -12.93
CA LYS A 137 -4.85 12.47 -13.20
C LYS A 137 -6.01 13.04 -12.38
N GLY A 138 -5.75 14.00 -11.50
CA GLY A 138 -6.76 14.56 -10.59
C GLY A 138 -7.27 13.53 -9.58
N LEU A 139 -6.39 12.64 -9.10
CA LEU A 139 -6.67 11.60 -8.11
C LEU A 139 -5.81 11.86 -6.87
N PRO A 140 -6.26 12.69 -5.90
CA PRO A 140 -5.45 13.05 -4.73
C PRO A 140 -4.96 11.81 -3.96
N ALA A 141 -3.70 11.85 -3.53
CA ALA A 141 -3.08 10.83 -2.69
C ALA A 141 -2.09 11.47 -1.72
N PHE A 142 -2.02 10.94 -0.50
CA PHE A 142 -1.05 11.35 0.52
C PHE A 142 0.29 10.65 0.28
N GLY A 143 1.39 11.37 0.51
CA GLY A 143 2.74 10.82 0.50
C GLY A 143 3.27 10.62 1.90
N ILE A 144 3.81 9.44 2.18
CA ILE A 144 4.44 9.09 3.46
C ILE A 144 5.91 8.74 3.17
N TYR A 145 6.83 9.50 3.74
CA TYR A 145 8.27 9.35 3.53
C TYR A 145 8.99 9.64 4.85
N GLY A 146 9.70 8.64 5.38
CA GLY A 146 10.49 8.80 6.61
C GLY A 146 11.70 9.69 6.38
N HIS A 147 12.05 10.50 7.38
CA HIS A 147 13.13 11.49 7.30
C HIS A 147 14.50 10.81 7.20
N GLU A 148 14.71 9.74 7.97
CA GLU A 148 15.98 9.03 8.07
C GLU A 148 16.07 7.87 7.07
N VAL A 149 17.26 7.67 6.51
CA VAL A 149 17.54 6.53 5.64
C VAL A 149 17.58 5.25 6.48
N CYS A 150 16.90 4.22 6.00
CA CYS A 150 16.81 2.91 6.63
C CYS A 150 17.62 1.88 5.83
N GLU A 151 18.27 0.95 6.54
CA GLU A 151 18.95 -0.20 5.94
C GLU A 151 17.94 -1.14 5.27
N ALA A 152 18.36 -1.86 4.22
CA ALA A 152 17.45 -2.72 3.45
C ALA A 152 16.77 -3.84 4.26
N ASP A 153 17.39 -4.30 5.34
CA ASP A 153 16.85 -5.34 6.23
C ASP A 153 16.13 -4.77 7.47
N ASP A 154 16.02 -3.44 7.60
CA ASP A 154 15.24 -2.82 8.66
C ASP A 154 13.74 -3.06 8.42
N THR A 155 13.10 -3.67 9.40
CA THR A 155 11.68 -4.03 9.37
C THR A 155 10.84 -3.14 10.28
N ARG A 156 11.46 -2.19 10.97
CA ARG A 156 10.77 -1.23 11.84
C ARG A 156 10.07 -0.19 10.99
N ILE A 157 8.89 0.24 11.44
CA ILE A 157 8.23 1.43 10.91
C ILE A 157 8.76 2.60 11.75
N PRO A 158 9.47 3.58 11.15
CA PRO A 158 9.93 4.77 11.88
C PRO A 158 8.77 5.55 12.50
N GLU A 159 8.99 6.27 13.60
CA GLU A 159 7.90 6.97 14.32
C GLU A 159 7.24 8.10 13.52
N ASP A 160 7.98 8.69 12.57
CA ASP A 160 7.52 9.74 11.68
C ASP A 160 6.78 9.21 10.43
N VAL A 161 6.75 7.88 10.25
CA VAL A 161 6.03 7.15 9.20
C VAL A 161 4.73 6.57 9.77
#